data_AF-A0A7X0Y4J2-F1
#
_entry.id   AF-A0A7X0Y4J2-F1
#
_cell.length_a   1.000
_cell.length_b   1.000
_cell.length_c   1.000
_cell.angle_alpha   90.00
_cell.angle_beta   90.00
_cell.angle_gamma   90.00
#
_symmetry.space_group_name_H-M   'P 1'
#
loop_
_entity.id
_entity.type
_entity.pdbx_description
1 polymer ?
#
loop_
_entity_poly.entity_id
_entity_poly.type
_entity_poly.pdbx_seq_one_letter_code
_entity_poly.pdbx_strand_id
1 'polypeptide(L)'
;MKQSKVNPILHPEKDVSYVKWKVHAGRVLSLIALILLSPLLILISAAIKLSDWHAPVIFKQQRVGKKGGKFYMYKFRTMRLGAEAELEKYLKQNEIEGAMFKMKKDPRVTRIGALLRKTSLDELPQLYNVLKGEMSLVGPRPPLPREVAIYTPYDQQRLLVTPGCTGLWQVSGRNELSFNQMVELDLHYIEQLSLKLDFKILCKTVLVLLFPKGAY
;
A
#
# COMPACT_ATOMS: atom_id res chain seq x y z
N MET A 1 -14.49 -26.01 22.93
CA MET A 1 -13.77 -26.14 21.64
C MET A 1 -14.49 -25.31 20.59
N LYS A 2 -13.93 -24.15 20.19
CA LYS A 2 -14.47 -23.39 19.04
C LYS A 2 -14.01 -24.11 17.78
N GLN A 3 -14.96 -24.57 16.95
CA GLN A 3 -14.67 -25.10 15.61
C GLN A 3 -13.80 -24.09 14.86
N SER A 4 -12.57 -24.48 14.49
CA SER A 4 -11.79 -23.73 13.52
C SER A 4 -12.49 -23.89 12.18
N LYS A 5 -13.33 -22.91 11.81
CA LYS A 5 -13.81 -22.81 10.44
C LYS A 5 -12.57 -22.70 9.56
N VAL A 6 -12.30 -23.73 8.77
CA VAL A 6 -11.30 -23.67 7.72
C VAL A 6 -11.83 -22.62 6.75
N ASN A 7 -11.25 -21.42 6.79
CA ASN A 7 -11.69 -20.34 5.91
C ASN A 7 -11.50 -20.79 4.44
N PRO A 8 -12.50 -20.58 3.57
CA PRO A 8 -12.49 -21.13 2.23
C PRO A 8 -11.33 -20.56 1.40
N ILE A 9 -10.78 -21.41 0.53
CA ILE A 9 -9.88 -20.98 -0.54
C ILE A 9 -10.75 -20.33 -1.62
N LEU A 10 -10.46 -19.08 -1.95
CA LEU A 10 -11.12 -18.33 -2.98
C LEU A 10 -10.80 -18.96 -4.34
N HIS A 11 -11.85 -19.32 -5.07
CA HIS A 11 -11.81 -19.57 -6.51
C HIS A 11 -12.43 -18.37 -7.20
N PRO A 12 -11.65 -17.31 -7.48
CA PRO A 12 -12.20 -16.12 -8.11
C PRO A 12 -12.58 -16.42 -9.56
N GLU A 13 -13.81 -16.92 -9.78
CA GLU A 13 -14.48 -16.83 -11.09
C GLU A 13 -14.79 -15.35 -11.32
N LYS A 14 -13.91 -14.69 -12.05
CA LYS A 14 -14.00 -13.25 -12.28
C LYS A 14 -14.15 -12.99 -13.75
N ASP A 15 -14.96 -11.99 -14.04
CA ASP A 15 -15.03 -11.40 -15.36
C ASP A 15 -13.65 -10.84 -15.74
N VAL A 16 -12.95 -11.59 -16.59
CA VAL A 16 -11.64 -11.25 -17.14
C VAL A 16 -11.71 -9.90 -17.88
N SER A 17 -12.87 -9.55 -18.43
CA SER A 17 -13.13 -8.28 -19.10
C SER A 17 -13.00 -7.11 -18.13
N TYR A 18 -13.68 -7.18 -16.99
CA TYR A 18 -13.62 -6.12 -15.97
C TYR A 18 -12.19 -5.91 -15.44
N VAL A 19 -11.46 -6.98 -15.13
CA VAL A 19 -10.08 -6.87 -14.61
C VAL A 19 -9.17 -6.20 -15.63
N LYS A 20 -9.30 -6.54 -16.91
CA LYS A 20 -8.54 -5.86 -17.99
C LYS A 20 -8.91 -4.39 -18.08
N TRP A 21 -10.21 -4.07 -18.15
CA TRP A 21 -10.70 -2.70 -18.23
C TRP A 21 -10.18 -1.84 -17.07
N LYS A 22 -10.25 -2.37 -15.84
CA LYS A 22 -9.77 -1.70 -14.63
C LYS A 22 -8.31 -1.30 -14.72
N VAL A 23 -7.46 -2.20 -15.23
CA VAL A 23 -6.02 -1.93 -15.40
C VAL A 23 -5.81 -0.83 -16.43
N HIS A 24 -6.50 -0.87 -17.58
CA HIS A 24 -6.38 0.16 -18.61
C HIS A 24 -6.86 1.53 -18.12
N ALA A 25 -8.05 1.60 -17.51
CA ALA A 25 -8.59 2.82 -16.93
C ALA A 25 -7.65 3.38 -15.85
N GLY A 26 -7.10 2.50 -14.99
CA GLY A 26 -6.14 2.88 -13.95
C GLY A 26 -4.87 3.52 -14.51
N ARG A 27 -4.35 3.04 -15.64
CA ARG A 27 -3.17 3.64 -16.32
C ARG A 27 -3.47 5.03 -16.83
N VAL A 28 -4.60 5.22 -17.53
CA VAL A 28 -5.01 6.53 -18.05
C VAL A 28 -5.19 7.54 -16.91
N LEU A 29 -5.91 7.15 -15.86
CA LEU A 29 -6.11 8.00 -14.68
C LEU A 29 -4.81 8.33 -13.96
N SER A 30 -3.88 7.37 -13.84
CA SER A 30 -2.58 7.61 -13.22
C SER A 30 -1.71 8.55 -14.03
N LEU A 31 -1.77 8.48 -15.36
CA LEU A 31 -1.04 9.40 -16.24
C LEU A 31 -1.55 10.83 -16.06
N ILE A 32 -2.87 11.01 -16.09
CA ILE A 32 -3.52 12.31 -15.87
C ILE A 32 -3.15 12.84 -14.48
N ALA A 33 -3.25 12.01 -13.44
CA ALA A 33 -2.91 12.41 -12.09
C ALA A 33 -1.43 12.82 -11.94
N LEU A 34 -0.49 12.10 -12.57
CA LEU A 34 0.92 12.46 -12.53
C LEU A 34 1.21 13.81 -13.20
N ILE A 35 0.54 14.11 -14.32
CA ILE A 35 0.67 15.41 -14.99
C ILE A 35 0.11 16.52 -14.11
N LEU A 36 -1.12 16.38 -13.62
CA LEU A 36 -1.79 17.39 -12.80
C LEU A 36 -1.08 17.62 -11.45
N LEU A 37 -0.56 16.56 -10.84
CA LEU A 37 0.15 16.64 -9.57
C LEU A 37 1.64 16.96 -9.72
N SER A 38 2.17 17.06 -10.94
CA SER A 38 3.60 17.29 -11.18
C SER A 38 4.17 18.51 -10.44
N PRO A 39 3.48 19.67 -10.31
CA PRO A 39 4.00 20.79 -9.53
C PRO A 39 4.16 20.42 -8.04
N LEU A 40 3.17 19.72 -7.47
CA LEU A 40 3.22 19.24 -6.09
C LEU A 40 4.34 18.21 -5.88
N LEU A 41 4.52 17.28 -6.82
CA LEU A 41 5.60 16.29 -6.76
C LEU A 41 6.99 16.96 -6.76
N ILE A 42 7.16 18.02 -7.55
CA ILE A 42 8.40 18.83 -7.57
C ILE A 42 8.61 19.53 -6.23
N LEU A 43 7.57 20.15 -5.66
CA LEU A 43 7.67 20.81 -4.34
C LEU A 43 8.04 19.82 -3.22
N ILE A 44 7.43 18.64 -3.20
CA ILE A 44 7.78 17.58 -2.24
C ILE A 44 9.24 17.14 -2.44
N SER A 45 9.66 16.98 -3.70
CA SER A 45 11.04 16.60 -4.04
C SER A 45 12.05 17.62 -3.54
N ALA A 46 11.76 18.92 -3.73
CA ALA A 46 12.58 20.01 -3.23
C ALA A 46 12.62 20.02 -1.69
N ALA A 47 11.47 19.85 -1.03
CA ALA A 47 11.41 19.81 0.43
C ALA A 47 12.27 18.68 1.02
N ILE A 48 12.24 17.48 0.42
CA ILE A 48 13.10 16.36 0.83
C ILE A 48 14.57 16.72 0.66
N LYS A 49 14.96 17.28 -0.48
CA LYS A 49 16.35 17.71 -0.75
C LYS A 49 16.84 18.83 0.15
N LEU A 50 15.97 19.77 0.52
CA LEU A 50 16.31 20.84 1.45
C LEU A 50 16.51 20.31 2.88
N SER A 51 15.81 19.23 3.25
CA SER A 51 16.00 18.61 4.57
C SER A 51 17.24 17.72 4.67
N ASP A 52 17.62 17.08 3.57
CA ASP A 52 18.80 16.22 3.47
C ASP A 52 19.26 16.22 2.00
N TRP A 53 20.29 16.99 1.71
CA TRP A 53 20.78 17.20 0.34
C TRP A 53 21.25 15.90 -0.34
N HIS A 54 21.82 14.99 0.45
CA HIS A 54 22.39 13.73 -0.03
C HIS A 54 21.33 12.62 -0.13
N ALA A 55 20.11 12.88 0.39
CA ALA A 55 18.96 12.01 0.25
C ALA A 55 18.59 11.73 -1.20
N PRO A 56 18.32 10.47 -1.59
CA PRO A 56 17.49 10.23 -2.76
C PRO A 56 16.06 10.68 -2.47
N VAL A 57 15.43 11.36 -3.43
CA VAL A 57 14.02 11.80 -3.31
C VAL A 57 13.07 10.60 -3.35
N ILE A 58 13.30 9.71 -4.30
CA ILE A 58 12.51 8.50 -4.49
C ILE A 58 13.19 7.35 -3.76
N PHE A 59 12.43 6.72 -2.88
CA PHE A 59 12.76 5.46 -2.26
C PHE A 59 12.07 4.33 -3.03
N LYS A 60 12.80 3.25 -3.31
CA LYS A 60 12.26 2.05 -3.96
C LYS A 60 12.38 0.87 -2.99
N GLN A 61 11.32 0.08 -2.87
CA GLN A 61 11.32 -1.11 -2.03
C GLN A 61 10.75 -2.29 -2.78
N GLN A 62 11.44 -3.43 -2.70
CA GLN A 62 10.93 -4.65 -3.32
C GLN A 62 9.66 -5.11 -2.62
N ARG A 63 8.63 -5.40 -3.41
CA ARG A 63 7.32 -5.88 -2.98
C ARG A 63 6.93 -7.12 -3.76
N VAL A 64 5.96 -7.84 -3.23
CA VAL A 64 5.35 -9.00 -3.87
C VAL A 64 3.99 -8.58 -4.42
N GLY A 65 3.74 -8.89 -5.69
CA GLY A 65 2.51 -8.60 -6.41
C GLY A 65 1.74 -9.87 -6.76
N LYS A 66 0.93 -9.77 -7.81
CA LYS A 66 0.06 -10.86 -8.27
C LYS A 66 0.87 -12.15 -8.52
N LYS A 67 0.36 -13.29 -8.03
CA LYS A 67 0.97 -14.62 -8.16
C LYS A 67 2.43 -14.69 -7.66
N GLY A 68 2.81 -13.85 -6.70
CA GLY A 68 4.15 -13.85 -6.13
C GLY A 68 5.21 -13.09 -6.93
N GLY A 69 4.84 -12.45 -8.05
CA GLY A 69 5.79 -11.66 -8.85
C GLY A 69 6.39 -10.50 -8.07
N LYS A 70 7.71 -10.31 -8.13
CA LYS A 70 8.41 -9.23 -7.42
C LYS A 70 8.48 -7.97 -8.26
N PHE A 71 8.30 -6.81 -7.65
CA PHE A 71 8.49 -5.51 -8.31
C PHE A 71 9.02 -4.46 -7.32
N TYR A 72 9.52 -3.33 -7.83
CA TYR A 72 9.95 -2.21 -7.00
C TYR A 72 8.82 -1.20 -6.86
N MET A 73 8.27 -1.07 -5.65
CA MET A 73 7.29 -0.05 -5.33
C MET A 73 8.01 1.27 -5.03
N TYR A 74 7.57 2.35 -5.67
CA TYR A 74 8.15 3.69 -5.52
C TYR A 74 7.39 4.52 -4.49
N LYS A 75 8.12 5.21 -3.62
CA LYS A 75 7.59 6.16 -2.65
C LYS A 75 8.51 7.37 -2.54
N PHE A 76 8.02 8.47 -2.01
CA PHE A 76 8.94 9.50 -1.52
C PHE A 76 9.67 8.98 -0.30
N ARG A 77 10.95 9.38 -0.18
CA ARG A 77 11.74 9.05 0.99
C ARG A 77 11.21 9.76 2.21
N THR A 78 10.86 8.99 3.23
CA THR A 78 10.37 9.51 4.52
C THR A 78 11.31 9.19 5.68
N MET A 79 12.34 8.37 5.45
CA MET A 79 13.30 7.96 6.47
C MET A 79 14.71 8.50 6.19
N ARG A 80 15.54 8.56 7.24
CA ARG A 80 16.96 8.92 7.16
C ARG A 80 17.79 7.90 6.34
N LEU A 81 19.00 8.29 5.94
CA LEU A 81 19.88 7.39 5.19
C LEU A 81 20.29 6.21 6.09
N GLY A 82 20.34 5.00 5.54
CA GLY A 82 20.67 3.81 6.31
C GLY A 82 19.57 3.30 7.24
N ALA A 83 18.40 3.93 7.29
CA ALA A 83 17.28 3.52 8.15
C ALA A 83 16.84 2.05 7.97
N GLU A 84 16.96 1.50 6.75
CA GLU A 84 16.61 0.10 6.50
C GLU A 84 17.54 -0.87 7.23
N ALA A 85 18.84 -0.56 7.32
CA ALA A 85 19.82 -1.41 8.02
C ALA A 85 19.57 -1.46 9.54
N GLU A 86 18.87 -0.47 10.09
CA GLU A 86 18.51 -0.45 11.50
C GLU A 86 17.21 -1.22 11.81
N LEU A 87 16.48 -1.71 10.80
CA LEU A 87 15.16 -2.32 11.00
C LEU A 87 15.18 -3.44 12.05
N GLU A 88 16.21 -4.29 12.03
CA GLU A 88 16.37 -5.40 12.97
C GLU A 88 16.41 -4.94 14.44
N LYS A 89 16.99 -3.76 14.71
CA LYS A 89 17.08 -3.17 16.06
C LYS A 89 15.70 -2.82 16.62
N TYR A 90 14.73 -2.51 15.74
CA TYR A 90 13.40 -2.08 16.13
C TYR A 90 12.32 -3.17 15.99
N LEU A 91 12.65 -4.36 15.48
CA LEU A 91 11.66 -5.45 15.31
C LEU A 91 10.97 -5.83 16.63
N LYS A 92 11.68 -5.75 17.76
CA LYS A 92 11.12 -6.01 19.10
C LYS A 92 10.11 -4.96 19.58
N GLN A 93 10.07 -3.80 18.92
CA GLN A 93 9.17 -2.69 19.22
C GLN A 93 7.94 -2.68 18.29
N ASN A 94 7.68 -3.80 17.62
CA ASN A 94 6.52 -3.94 16.73
C ASN A 94 5.21 -3.81 17.53
N GLU A 95 4.34 -2.89 17.13
CA GLU A 95 3.08 -2.60 17.79
C GLU A 95 1.89 -3.41 17.21
N ILE A 96 2.16 -4.32 16.27
CA ILE A 96 1.15 -5.18 15.67
C ILE A 96 1.64 -6.62 15.60
N GLU A 97 0.75 -7.57 15.89
CA GLU A 97 1.02 -8.99 15.70
C GLU A 97 0.88 -9.41 14.23
N GLY A 98 1.50 -10.54 13.88
CA GLY A 98 1.48 -11.10 12.52
C GLY A 98 2.62 -10.57 11.66
N ALA A 99 2.43 -10.59 10.35
CA ALA A 99 3.54 -10.40 9.41
C ALA A 99 4.01 -8.94 9.30
N MET A 100 3.10 -7.98 9.49
CA MET A 100 3.38 -6.56 9.26
C MET A 100 4.21 -5.97 10.40
N PHE A 101 5.11 -5.04 10.06
CA PHE A 101 5.81 -4.20 11.04
C PHE A 101 5.15 -2.82 11.12
N LYS A 102 4.88 -2.35 12.34
CA LYS A 102 4.32 -1.04 12.61
C LYS A 102 4.89 -0.46 13.92
N MET A 103 5.25 0.82 13.87
CA MET A 103 5.76 1.57 15.01
C MET A 103 5.33 3.03 14.86
N LYS A 104 4.49 3.55 15.77
CA LYS A 104 3.97 4.93 15.70
C LYS A 104 5.06 5.99 15.80
N LYS A 105 6.02 5.82 16.71
CA LYS A 105 7.13 6.76 16.93
C LYS A 105 8.44 6.21 16.41
N ASP A 106 8.48 5.92 15.11
CA ASP A 106 9.68 5.36 14.48
C ASP A 106 10.80 6.42 14.37
N PRO A 107 11.92 6.28 15.12
CA PRO A 107 12.99 7.29 15.16
C PRO A 107 13.72 7.42 13.82
N ARG A 108 13.51 6.50 12.88
CA ARG A 108 14.11 6.54 11.55
C ARG A 108 13.42 7.53 10.61
N VAL A 109 12.22 7.99 10.97
CA VAL A 109 11.40 8.88 10.13
C VAL A 109 11.85 10.33 10.32
N THR A 110 12.01 11.06 9.21
CA THR A 110 12.37 12.49 9.25
C THR A 110 11.14 13.35 9.57
N ARG A 111 11.33 14.62 9.97
CA ARG A 111 10.20 15.53 10.23
C ARG A 111 9.30 15.73 9.00
N ILE A 112 9.91 15.95 7.83
CA ILE A 112 9.18 16.03 6.55
C ILE A 112 8.54 14.67 6.23
N GLY A 113 9.25 13.57 6.47
CA GLY A 113 8.73 12.22 6.27
C GLY A 113 7.48 11.94 7.10
N ALA A 114 7.43 12.40 8.35
CA ALA A 114 6.26 12.26 9.22
C ALA A 114 5.06 13.03 8.65
N LEU A 115 5.28 14.25 8.14
CA LEU A 115 4.23 15.01 7.45
C LEU A 115 3.71 14.27 6.22
N LEU A 116 4.62 13.79 5.36
CA LEU A 116 4.25 13.08 4.13
C LEU A 116 3.47 11.79 4.42
N ARG A 117 3.83 11.02 5.46
CA ARG A 117 3.09 9.82 5.88
C ARG A 117 1.70 10.17 6.41
N LYS A 118 1.61 11.21 7.23
CA LYS A 118 0.34 11.67 7.80
C LYS A 118 -0.67 12.05 6.71
N THR A 119 -0.20 12.70 5.65
CA THR A 119 -1.02 13.10 4.49
C THR A 119 -1.04 12.05 3.37
N SER A 120 -0.30 10.95 3.52
CA SER A 120 -0.10 9.89 2.50
C SER A 120 0.46 10.40 1.17
N LEU A 121 1.04 11.59 1.17
CA LEU A 121 1.70 12.17 -0.01
C LEU A 121 2.95 11.38 -0.39
N ASP A 122 3.55 10.63 0.55
CA ASP A 122 4.68 9.76 0.26
C ASP A 122 4.37 8.64 -0.74
N GLU A 123 3.09 8.32 -0.93
CA GLU A 123 2.63 7.23 -1.77
C GLU A 123 2.36 7.64 -3.21
N LEU A 124 2.33 8.93 -3.54
CA LEU A 124 2.05 9.42 -4.89
C LEU A 124 2.96 8.83 -6.00
N PRO A 125 4.26 8.56 -5.76
CA PRO A 125 5.10 7.90 -6.76
C PRO A 125 4.63 6.51 -7.19
N GLN A 126 3.75 5.84 -6.42
CA GLN A 126 3.16 4.56 -6.79
C GLN A 126 2.27 4.64 -8.04
N LEU A 127 1.78 5.84 -8.41
CA LEU A 127 1.08 6.04 -9.68
C LEU A 127 1.93 5.61 -10.89
N TYR A 128 3.25 5.71 -10.77
CA TYR A 128 4.17 5.19 -11.80
C TYR A 128 4.15 3.66 -11.85
N ASN A 129 4.02 2.96 -10.72
CA ASN A 129 3.83 1.50 -10.71
C ASN A 129 2.51 1.09 -11.38
N VAL A 130 1.46 1.91 -11.26
CA VAL A 130 0.20 1.69 -11.97
C VAL A 130 0.38 1.82 -13.48
N LEU A 131 1.12 2.83 -13.95
CA LEU A 131 1.46 2.95 -15.37
C LEU A 131 2.18 1.71 -15.91
N LYS A 132 3.15 1.18 -15.15
CA LYS A 132 3.87 -0.06 -15.50
C LYS A 132 2.98 -1.31 -15.47
N GLY A 133 1.80 -1.25 -14.83
CA GLY A 133 0.92 -2.39 -14.61
C GLY A 133 1.37 -3.32 -13.49
N GLU A 134 2.33 -2.89 -12.67
CA GLU A 134 2.78 -3.62 -11.48
C GLU A 134 1.74 -3.48 -10.34
N MET A 135 1.00 -2.37 -10.33
CA MET A 135 -0.08 -2.05 -9.40
C MET A 135 -1.35 -1.60 -10.14
N SER A 136 -2.47 -1.57 -9.43
CA SER A 136 -3.72 -0.91 -9.81
C SER A 136 -4.01 0.27 -8.87
N LEU A 137 -4.97 1.14 -9.21
CA LEU A 137 -5.39 2.19 -8.28
C LEU A 137 -5.99 1.60 -7.00
N VAL A 138 -6.89 0.61 -7.16
CA VAL A 138 -7.54 -0.09 -6.04
C VAL A 138 -7.14 -1.57 -6.04
N GLY A 139 -6.77 -2.11 -4.88
CA GLY A 139 -6.32 -3.48 -4.70
C GLY A 139 -5.75 -3.73 -3.30
N PRO A 140 -5.45 -5.00 -2.95
CA PRO A 140 -4.78 -5.31 -1.70
C PRO A 140 -3.42 -4.61 -1.60
N ARG A 141 -2.99 -4.32 -0.37
CA ARG A 141 -1.68 -3.72 -0.13
C ARG A 141 -0.57 -4.67 -0.62
N PRO A 142 0.41 -4.20 -1.42
CA PRO A 142 1.55 -5.04 -1.83
C PRO A 142 2.44 -5.38 -0.62
N PRO A 143 2.56 -6.66 -0.22
CA PRO A 143 3.34 -7.03 0.94
C PRO A 143 4.85 -7.04 0.68
N LEU A 144 5.62 -7.01 1.76
CA LEU A 144 7.07 -7.20 1.72
C LEU A 144 7.40 -8.68 1.49
N PRO A 145 8.52 -9.01 0.82
CA PRO A 145 8.98 -10.39 0.69
C PRO A 145 9.07 -11.14 2.03
N ARG A 146 9.57 -10.47 3.09
CA ARG A 146 9.64 -11.03 4.45
C ARG A 146 8.28 -11.30 5.08
N GLU A 147 7.25 -10.55 4.70
CA GLU A 147 5.89 -10.78 5.18
C GLU A 147 5.33 -12.05 4.53
N VAL A 148 5.48 -12.16 3.20
CA VAL A 148 5.01 -13.31 2.43
C VAL A 148 5.70 -14.61 2.85
N ALA A 149 6.96 -14.54 3.29
CA ALA A 149 7.71 -15.71 3.76
C ALA A 149 7.06 -16.42 4.97
N ILE A 150 6.22 -15.72 5.74
CA ILE A 150 5.53 -16.26 6.92
C ILE A 150 4.01 -16.30 6.74
N TYR A 151 3.50 -16.09 5.51
CA TYR A 151 2.08 -16.17 5.22
C TYR A 151 1.58 -17.61 5.33
N THR A 152 0.42 -17.75 5.96
CA THR A 152 -0.36 -18.98 5.86
C THR A 152 -0.90 -19.14 4.42
N PRO A 153 -1.31 -20.34 4.00
CA PRO A 153 -2.02 -20.52 2.74
C PRO A 153 -3.24 -19.60 2.60
N TYR A 154 -3.87 -19.24 3.72
CA TYR A 154 -4.99 -18.30 3.75
C TYR A 154 -4.54 -16.87 3.39
N ASP A 155 -3.46 -16.38 4.00
CA ASP A 155 -2.93 -15.03 3.74
C ASP A 155 -2.41 -14.88 2.30
N GLN A 156 -1.86 -15.95 1.72
CA GLN A 156 -1.35 -15.95 0.34
C GLN A 156 -2.42 -15.64 -0.70
N GLN A 157 -3.70 -15.85 -0.39
CA GLN A 157 -4.80 -15.52 -1.28
C GLN A 157 -4.88 -14.02 -1.60
N ARG A 158 -4.27 -13.15 -0.78
CA ARG A 158 -4.12 -11.72 -1.06
C ARG A 158 -3.31 -11.44 -2.33
N LEU A 159 -2.51 -12.40 -2.78
CA LEU A 159 -1.69 -12.32 -3.99
C LEU A 159 -2.43 -12.79 -5.25
N LEU A 160 -3.72 -13.14 -5.18
CA LEU A 160 -4.50 -13.59 -6.34
C LEU A 160 -4.75 -12.48 -7.37
N VAL A 161 -4.68 -11.21 -6.95
CA VAL A 161 -4.98 -10.04 -7.80
C VAL A 161 -3.80 -9.05 -7.79
N THR A 162 -3.82 -8.12 -8.75
CA THR A 162 -2.85 -7.03 -8.79
C THR A 162 -3.02 -6.16 -7.55
N PRO A 163 -1.93 -5.83 -6.82
CA PRO A 163 -2.01 -4.99 -5.62
C PRO A 163 -2.38 -3.54 -5.98
N GLY A 164 -2.93 -2.81 -5.01
CA GLY A 164 -3.44 -1.45 -5.19
C GLY A 164 -2.62 -0.37 -4.50
N CYS A 165 -2.70 0.87 -5.00
CA CYS A 165 -2.27 2.07 -4.27
C CYS A 165 -3.13 2.27 -3.02
N THR A 166 -4.44 2.06 -3.14
CA THR A 166 -5.40 2.03 -2.03
C THR A 166 -6.19 0.71 -2.03
N GLY A 167 -6.87 0.41 -0.93
CA GLY A 167 -7.62 -0.83 -0.76
C GLY A 167 -8.62 -0.75 0.38
N LEU A 168 -9.39 -1.82 0.55
CA LEU A 168 -10.57 -1.78 1.41
C LEU A 168 -10.22 -1.55 2.88
N TRP A 169 -9.17 -2.20 3.41
CA TRP A 169 -8.77 -1.99 4.80
C TRP A 169 -8.11 -0.63 5.00
N GLN A 170 -7.38 -0.12 3.99
CA GLN A 170 -6.79 1.22 4.02
C GLN A 170 -7.85 2.33 4.13
N VAL A 171 -9.10 2.09 3.73
CA VAL A 171 -10.19 3.08 3.87
C VAL A 171 -11.21 2.74 4.96
N SER A 172 -11.08 1.58 5.61
CA SER A 172 -12.04 1.12 6.63
C SER A 172 -11.53 1.34 8.06
N GLY A 173 -10.23 1.14 8.31
CA GLY A 173 -9.66 1.33 9.66
C GLY A 173 -8.17 1.68 9.68
N ARG A 174 -7.45 1.57 8.55
CA ARG A 174 -6.03 1.90 8.44
C ARG A 174 -5.20 1.21 9.52
N ASN A 175 -4.59 2.03 10.37
CA ASN A 175 -3.65 1.66 11.40
C ASN A 175 -4.32 1.03 12.62
N GLU A 176 -5.64 1.08 12.76
CA GLU A 176 -6.34 0.55 13.95
C GLU A 176 -6.67 -0.94 13.84
N LEU A 177 -6.48 -1.53 12.64
CA LEU A 177 -6.78 -2.92 12.38
C LEU A 177 -5.62 -3.85 12.77
N SER A 178 -5.96 -5.05 13.25
CA SER A 178 -5.00 -6.16 13.37
C SER A 178 -4.66 -6.73 12.00
N PHE A 179 -3.54 -7.46 11.90
CA PHE A 179 -3.15 -8.09 10.63
C PHE A 179 -4.23 -9.01 10.08
N ASN A 180 -4.86 -9.83 10.94
CA ASN A 180 -5.95 -10.72 10.52
C ASN A 180 -7.15 -9.93 9.96
N GLN A 181 -7.52 -8.82 10.59
CA GLN A 181 -8.60 -7.96 10.06
C GLN A 181 -8.24 -7.35 8.70
N MET A 182 -6.96 -7.00 8.48
CA MET A 182 -6.50 -6.53 7.16
C MET A 182 -6.61 -7.65 6.11
N VAL A 183 -6.25 -8.88 6.46
CA VAL A 183 -6.38 -10.06 5.59
C VAL A 183 -7.84 -10.27 5.21
N GLU A 184 -8.76 -10.32 6.18
CA GLU A 184 -10.19 -10.52 5.92
C GLU A 184 -10.76 -9.45 4.97
N LEU A 185 -10.41 -8.18 5.16
CA LEU A 185 -10.86 -7.10 4.28
C LEU A 185 -10.22 -7.17 2.88
N ASP A 186 -8.95 -7.56 2.77
CA ASP A 186 -8.32 -7.79 1.47
C ASP A 186 -9.01 -8.95 0.72
N LEU A 187 -9.33 -10.05 1.43
CA LEU A 187 -10.01 -11.21 0.84
C LEU A 187 -11.46 -10.91 0.48
N HIS A 188 -12.19 -10.18 1.31
CA HIS A 188 -13.54 -9.71 1.00
C HIS A 188 -13.55 -8.82 -0.24
N TYR A 189 -12.57 -7.92 -0.37
CA TYR A 189 -12.42 -7.13 -1.59
C TYR A 189 -12.12 -8.00 -2.82
N ILE A 190 -11.27 -9.03 -2.67
CA ILE A 190 -10.95 -9.96 -3.76
C ILE A 190 -12.20 -10.73 -4.18
N GLU A 191 -13.03 -11.17 -3.25
CA GLU A 191 -14.28 -11.89 -3.52
C GLU A 191 -15.32 -10.99 -4.22
N GLN A 192 -15.47 -9.75 -3.76
CA GLN A 192 -16.51 -8.81 -4.20
C GLN A 192 -16.02 -7.78 -5.25
N LEU A 193 -14.97 -8.14 -6.01
CA LEU A 193 -14.35 -7.27 -7.00
C LEU A 193 -15.38 -6.73 -8.00
N SER A 194 -15.61 -5.42 -7.98
CA SER A 194 -16.59 -4.76 -8.85
C SER A 194 -16.27 -3.27 -9.02
N LEU A 195 -16.75 -2.68 -10.13
CA LEU A 195 -16.64 -1.25 -10.39
C LEU A 195 -17.22 -0.39 -9.26
N LYS A 196 -18.38 -0.82 -8.72
CA LYS A 196 -19.07 -0.13 -7.63
C LYS A 196 -18.22 -0.11 -6.36
N LEU A 197 -17.57 -1.24 -6.03
CA LEU A 197 -16.69 -1.33 -4.86
C LEU A 197 -15.43 -0.48 -5.04
N ASP A 198 -14.81 -0.52 -6.23
CA ASP A 198 -13.65 0.32 -6.56
C ASP A 198 -13.97 1.81 -6.40
N PHE A 199 -15.07 2.26 -6.99
CA PHE A 199 -15.50 3.65 -6.91
C PHE A 199 -15.73 4.07 -5.46
N LYS A 200 -16.40 3.23 -4.67
CA LYS A 200 -16.59 3.46 -3.22
C LYS A 200 -15.25 3.60 -2.49
N ILE A 201 -14.26 2.75 -2.78
CA ILE A 201 -12.93 2.82 -2.15
C ILE A 201 -12.19 4.09 -2.58
N LEU A 202 -12.25 4.49 -3.86
CA LEU A 202 -11.64 5.72 -4.36
C LEU A 202 -12.24 6.96 -3.69
N CYS A 203 -13.57 7.08 -3.62
CA CYS A 203 -14.23 8.18 -2.92
C CYS A 203 -13.82 8.25 -1.44
N LYS A 204 -13.81 7.09 -0.75
CA LYS A 204 -13.34 7.04 0.64
C LYS A 204 -11.87 7.41 0.79
N THR A 205 -11.04 7.07 -0.19
CA THR A 205 -9.62 7.43 -0.19
C THR A 205 -9.47 8.95 -0.21
N VAL A 206 -10.20 9.65 -1.08
CA VAL A 206 -10.19 11.13 -1.11
C VAL A 206 -10.61 11.71 0.25
N LEU A 207 -11.68 11.19 0.85
CA LEU A 207 -12.14 11.65 2.17
C LEU A 207 -11.09 11.42 3.27
N VAL A 208 -10.41 10.27 3.26
CA VAL A 208 -9.36 9.93 4.22
C VAL A 208 -8.11 10.82 4.06
N LEU A 209 -7.81 11.25 2.83
CA LEU A 209 -6.72 12.18 2.54
C LEU A 209 -7.04 13.62 2.98
N LEU A 210 -8.29 14.06 2.78
CA LEU A 210 -8.75 15.40 3.18
C LEU A 210 -8.99 15.52 4.69
N PHE A 211 -9.42 14.43 5.35
CA PHE A 211 -9.72 14.39 6.78
C PHE A 211 -8.96 13.24 7.46
N PRO A 212 -7.66 13.41 7.77
CA PRO A 212 -6.84 12.33 8.31
C PRO A 212 -7.31 11.91 9.71
N LYS A 213 -8.06 10.79 9.80
CA LYS A 213 -8.31 10.08 11.06
C LYS A 213 -7.33 8.91 11.19
N GLY A 214 -6.66 8.78 12.34
CA GLY A 214 -5.78 7.64 12.66
C GLY A 214 -4.45 7.57 11.89
N ALA A 215 -4.01 8.66 11.26
CA ALA A 215 -2.72 8.74 10.57
C ALA A 215 -1.59 9.09 11.57
N TYR A 216 -0.71 8.13 11.82
CA TYR A 216 0.55 8.30 12.56
C TYR A 216 1.71 7.99 11.63
#